data_AF-A0A942UF27-F1
#
_entry.id   AF-A0A942UF27-F1
#
_cell.length_a   1.000
_cell.length_b   1.000
_cell.length_c   1.000
_cell.angle_alpha   90.00
_cell.angle_beta   90.00
_cell.angle_gamma   90.00
#
_symmetry.space_group_name_H-M   'P 1'
#
loop_
_entity.id
_entity.type
_entity.pdbx_description
1 polymer ?
#
loop_
_entity_poly.entity_id
_entity_poly.type
_entity_poly.pdbx_seq_one_letter_code
_entity_poly.pdbx_strand_id
1 'polypeptide(L)'
;MSLCKGCTHNVIVSQEVLQELIQDAEKEGIKIVSEEVFEKRLNMCNSCPSLQYETTCMHSGSLIHYRAKLEASTCPYPQGSKWLGA
;
A
#
# COMPACT_ATOMS: atom_id res chain seq x y z
N MET A 1 -16.12 -15.14 -23.98
CA MET A 1 -15.04 -14.54 -23.16
C MET A 1 -15.44 -13.13 -22.82
N SER A 2 -15.83 -12.88 -21.58
CA SER A 2 -16.15 -11.54 -21.07
C SER A 2 -14.86 -10.75 -20.95
N LEU A 3 -14.76 -9.66 -21.72
CA LEU A 3 -13.69 -8.67 -21.58
C LEU A 3 -13.78 -8.10 -20.16
N CYS A 4 -12.80 -8.39 -19.30
CA CYS A 4 -12.76 -7.80 -17.97
C CYS A 4 -12.58 -6.28 -18.13
N LYS A 5 -13.52 -5.49 -17.61
CA LYS A 5 -13.44 -4.02 -17.62
C LYS A 5 -12.18 -3.49 -16.92
N GLY A 6 -11.51 -4.31 -16.12
CA GLY A 6 -10.26 -3.98 -15.43
C GLY A 6 -8.98 -4.19 -16.25
N CYS A 7 -9.00 -4.94 -17.35
CA CYS A 7 -7.78 -5.24 -18.12
C CYS A 7 -7.36 -4.10 -19.08
N THR A 8 -8.11 -3.01 -19.16
CA THR A 8 -7.86 -1.90 -20.10
C THR A 8 -7.60 -0.56 -19.42
N HIS A 9 -7.63 -0.49 -18.09
CA HIS A 9 -7.38 0.75 -17.35
C HIS A 9 -6.14 0.62 -16.47
N ASN A 10 -5.10 1.39 -16.79
CA ASN A 10 -4.06 1.73 -15.83
C ASN A 10 -4.58 2.87 -14.95
N VAL A 11 -4.95 2.55 -13.71
CA VAL A 11 -5.23 3.58 -12.70
C VAL A 11 -3.89 4.04 -12.13
N ILE A 12 -3.31 5.06 -12.76
CA ILE A 12 -2.13 5.74 -12.20
C ILE A 12 -2.65 6.62 -11.07
N VAL A 13 -2.45 6.18 -9.83
CA VAL A 13 -2.77 6.99 -8.65
C VAL A 13 -1.64 7.99 -8.47
N SER A 14 -1.94 9.28 -8.64
CA SER A 14 -0.97 10.34 -8.36
C SER A 14 -0.68 10.40 -6.86
N GLN A 15 0.48 10.97 -6.50
CA GLN A 15 0.81 11.18 -5.10
C GLN A 15 -0.21 12.06 -4.39
N GLU A 16 -0.82 13.01 -5.09
CA GLU A 16 -1.85 13.91 -4.56
C GLU A 16 -3.10 13.13 -4.12
N VAL A 17 -3.62 12.24 -4.98
CA VAL A 17 -4.77 11.39 -4.65
C VAL A 17 -4.45 10.47 -3.46
N LEU A 18 -3.23 9.95 -3.39
CA LEU A 18 -2.79 9.16 -2.25
C LEU A 18 -2.81 9.96 -0.94
N GLN A 19 -2.34 11.22 -0.97
CA GLN A 19 -2.36 12.09 0.21
C GLN A 19 -3.80 12.41 0.63
N GLU A 20 -4.70 12.67 -0.32
CA GLU A 20 -6.12 12.87 -0.02
C GLU A 20 -6.73 11.65 0.69
N LEU A 21 -6.45 10.43 0.18
CA LEU A 21 -6.91 9.19 0.81
C LEU A 21 -6.38 8.98 2.23
N ILE A 22 -5.14 9.40 2.49
CA ILE A 22 -4.54 9.33 3.84
C ILE A 22 -5.22 10.35 4.76
N GLN A 23 -5.42 11.59 4.30
CA GLN A 23 -6.10 12.63 5.09
C GLN A 23 -7.54 12.24 5.41
N ASP A 24 -8.25 11.63 4.47
CA ASP A 24 -9.61 11.15 4.70
C ASP A 24 -9.63 10.01 5.72
N ALA A 25 -8.68 9.08 5.65
CA ALA A 25 -8.51 8.05 6.68
C ALA A 25 -8.28 8.66 8.07
N GLU A 26 -7.43 9.69 8.19
CA GLU A 26 -7.21 10.42 9.45
C GLU A 26 -8.49 11.10 9.97
N LYS A 27 -9.28 11.74 9.08
CA LYS A 27 -10.58 12.34 9.44
C LYS A 27 -11.59 11.32 9.93
N GLU A 28 -11.54 10.09 9.41
CA GLU A 28 -12.34 8.96 9.87
C GLU A 28 -11.82 8.33 11.18
N GLY A 29 -10.73 8.86 11.75
CA GLY A 29 -10.14 8.40 13.00
C GLY A 29 -9.20 7.20 12.82
N ILE A 30 -8.82 6.87 11.59
CA ILE A 30 -7.79 5.87 11.32
C ILE A 30 -6.43 6.48 11.64
N LYS A 31 -5.71 5.84 12.56
CA LYS A 31 -4.36 6.26 12.93
C LYS A 31 -3.37 5.98 11.81
N ILE A 32 -2.50 6.95 11.55
CA ILE A 32 -1.38 6.81 10.65
C ILE A 32 -0.08 6.66 11.43
N VAL A 33 0.87 5.93 10.83
CA VAL A 33 2.20 5.75 11.42
C VAL A 33 3.08 6.98 11.18
N SER A 34 4.13 7.11 11.99
CA SER A 34 5.17 8.13 11.80
C SER A 34 5.86 7.98 10.44
N GLU A 35 6.54 9.04 9.99
CA GLU A 35 7.31 9.00 8.75
C GLU A 35 8.39 7.91 8.77
N GLU A 36 9.09 7.74 9.90
CA GLU A 36 10.12 6.71 10.06
C GLU A 36 9.58 5.29 9.84
N VAL A 37 8.42 4.96 10.44
CA VAL A 37 7.79 3.65 10.28
C VAL A 37 7.32 3.45 8.85
N PHE A 38 6.73 4.50 8.25
CA PHE A 38 6.30 4.46 6.86
C PHE A 38 7.45 4.18 5.90
N GLU A 39 8.57 4.91 6.02
CA GLU A 39 9.76 4.71 5.19
C GLU A 39 10.34 3.30 5.37
N LYS A 40 10.40 2.78 6.59
CA LYS A 40 10.82 1.39 6.85
C LYS A 40 9.93 0.39 6.13
N ARG A 41 8.60 0.49 6.30
CA ARG A 41 7.63 -0.38 5.62
C ARG A 41 7.76 -0.29 4.11
N LEU A 42 7.95 0.92 3.57
CA LEU A 42 8.06 1.16 2.13
C LEU A 42 9.35 0.57 1.55
N ASN A 43 10.48 0.74 2.22
CA ASN A 43 11.75 0.11 1.82
C ASN A 43 11.66 -1.42 1.77
N MET A 44 10.94 -2.01 2.71
CA MET A 44 10.67 -3.46 2.71
C MET A 44 9.74 -3.88 1.56
N CYS A 45 8.78 -3.04 1.19
CA CYS A 45 7.94 -3.27 0.01
C CYS A 45 8.73 -3.14 -1.30
N ASN A 46 9.61 -2.14 -1.42
CA ASN A 46 10.43 -1.90 -2.61
C ASN A 46 11.42 -3.04 -2.90
N SER A 47 11.86 -3.76 -1.86
CA SER A 47 12.70 -4.96 -1.99
C SER A 47 11.89 -6.26 -2.09
N CYS A 48 10.56 -6.20 -2.05
CA CYS A 48 9.72 -7.38 -2.05
C CYS A 48 9.53 -7.93 -3.48
N PRO A 49 9.80 -9.22 -3.74
CA PRO A 49 9.59 -9.83 -5.06
C PRO A 49 8.12 -9.87 -5.49
N SER A 50 7.20 -9.61 -4.56
CA SER A 50 5.75 -9.59 -4.80
C SER A 50 5.21 -8.19 -5.07
N LEU A 51 6.08 -7.17 -5.19
CA LEU A 51 5.71 -5.84 -5.64
C LEU A 51 5.44 -5.86 -7.15
N GLN A 52 4.33 -5.27 -7.57
CA GLN A 52 3.90 -5.16 -8.96
C GLN A 52 3.72 -3.69 -9.31
N TYR A 53 4.09 -3.32 -10.54
CA TYR A 53 3.94 -1.94 -11.04
C TYR A 53 4.57 -0.89 -10.12
N GLU A 54 5.64 -1.27 -9.40
CA GLU A 54 6.39 -0.44 -8.44
C GLU A 54 5.57 0.10 -7.25
N THR A 55 4.27 -0.21 -7.18
CA THR A 55 3.33 0.47 -6.28
C THR A 55 2.31 -0.47 -5.65
N THR A 56 2.06 -1.66 -6.21
CA THR A 56 0.95 -2.54 -5.85
C THR A 56 1.42 -3.86 -5.25
N CYS A 57 0.90 -4.23 -4.09
CA CYS A 57 1.21 -5.53 -3.49
C CYS A 57 0.40 -6.65 -4.16
N MET A 58 1.06 -7.68 -4.70
CA MET A 58 0.39 -8.83 -5.33
C MET A 58 -0.52 -9.61 -4.37
N HIS A 59 -0.25 -9.58 -3.06
CA HIS A 59 -0.98 -10.38 -2.08
C HIS A 59 -2.27 -9.72 -1.57
N SER A 60 -2.31 -8.39 -1.47
CA SER A 60 -3.52 -7.66 -1.04
C SER A 60 -4.20 -6.89 -2.17
N GLY A 61 -3.52 -6.65 -3.29
CA GLY A 61 -3.99 -5.75 -4.35
C GLY A 61 -3.98 -4.26 -3.98
N SER A 62 -3.50 -3.90 -2.79
CA SER A 62 -3.47 -2.52 -2.32
C SER A 62 -2.18 -1.81 -2.71
N LEU A 63 -2.24 -0.48 -2.85
CA LEU A 63 -1.06 0.36 -2.98
C LEU A 63 -0.20 0.29 -1.72
N ILE A 64 1.10 0.07 -1.89
CA ILE A 64 2.05 -0.05 -0.78
C ILE A 64 2.15 1.24 0.01
N HIS A 65 2.07 2.40 -0.66
CA HIS A 65 2.18 3.69 -0.01
C HIS A 65 0.97 4.00 0.88
N TYR A 66 -0.23 3.60 0.46
CA TYR A 66 -1.43 3.75 1.29
C TYR A 66 -1.38 2.81 2.49
N ARG A 67 -1.19 1.51 2.22
CA ARG A 67 -1.21 0.47 3.27
C ARG A 67 -0.10 0.68 4.30
N ALA A 68 1.09 1.09 3.88
CA ALA A 68 2.20 1.31 4.80
C ALA A 68 1.94 2.47 5.77
N LYS A 69 1.12 3.46 5.39
CA LYS A 69 0.77 4.60 6.27
C LYS A 69 -0.24 4.26 7.37
N LEU A 70 -1.08 3.25 7.19
CA LEU A 70 -2.10 2.93 8.20
C LEU A 70 -1.49 2.15 9.38
N GLU A 71 -1.70 2.61 10.60
CA GLU A 71 -1.14 2.00 11.83
C GLU A 71 -1.63 0.56 11.99
N ALA A 72 -2.92 0.33 11.80
CA ALA A 72 -3.56 -0.98 11.93
C ALA A 72 -3.21 -1.99 10.82
N SER A 73 -2.52 -1.55 9.75
CA SER A 73 -2.16 -2.43 8.63
C SER A 73 -0.92 -3.27 8.93
N THR A 74 -0.93 -4.50 8.42
CA THR A 74 0.21 -5.44 8.44
C THR A 74 0.58 -5.88 7.03
N CYS A 75 1.81 -6.36 6.82
CA CYS A 75 2.21 -6.89 5.51
C CYS A 75 1.42 -8.19 5.22
N PRO A 76 0.72 -8.28 4.08
CA PRO A 76 -0.15 -9.41 3.73
C PRO A 76 0.64 -10.60 3.14
N TYR A 77 1.96 -10.69 3.39
CA TYR A 77 2.78 -11.74 2.82
C TYR A 77 2.39 -13.12 3.40
N PRO A 78 2.20 -14.17 2.57
CA PRO A 78 1.63 -15.44 3.02
C PRO A 78 2.43 -16.17 4.11
N GLN A 79 3.75 -15.97 4.15
CA GLN A 79 4.64 -16.61 5.14
C GLN A 79 4.84 -15.75 6.40
N GLY A 80 3.98 -14.74 6.60
CA GLY A 80 4.08 -13.79 7.71
C GLY A 80 4.56 -12.42 7.26
N SER A 81 4.24 -11.41 8.09
CA SER A 81 4.52 -10.01 7.77
C SER A 81 6.02 -9.79 7.52
N LYS A 82 6.35 -9.19 6.38
CA LYS A 82 7.71 -8.72 6.12
C LYS A 82 8.07 -7.44 6.87
N TRP A 83 7.11 -6.73 7.45
CA TRP A 83 7.34 -5.48 8.20
C TRP A 83 7.87 -5.73 9.61
N LEU A 84 8.98 -6.48 9.72
CA LEU A 84 9.63 -6.76 10.99
C LEU A 84 10.40 -5.52 11.46
N GLY A 85 10.08 -5.00 12.65
CA GLY A 85 10.77 -3.83 13.23
C GLY A 85 10.36 -2.48 12.64
N ALA A 86 9.22 -2.42 11.94
CA ALA A 86 8.62 -1.20 11.43
C ALA A 86 7.39 -0.81 12.25
#